data_AF-A0A9Y2JHR7-F1
#
_entry.id   AF-A0A9Y2JHR7-F1
#
_cell.length_a   1.000
_cell.length_b   1.000
_cell.length_c   1.000
_cell.angle_alpha   90.00
_cell.angle_beta   90.00
_cell.angle_gamma   90.00
#
_symmetry.space_group_name_H-M   'P 1'
#
loop_
_entity.id
_entity.type
_entity.pdbx_description
1 polymer ?
#
loop_
_entity_poly.entity_id
_entity_poly.type
_entity_poly.pdbx_seq_one_letter_code
_entity_poly.pdbx_strand_id
1 'polypeptide(L)'
;MTASPTDPPLALHGLLTGRGWHLDGERDPGDPAFPGDPRCGWHYPATFGGQPITEIDFVTPARLQCYFTFDREGDEVLGILPAGNKRRNGCPEHDTDERFFRYAADGSLDLGRIAAELDAFEPRARELDPRAVVECLFFGPCAAAVSSNGVRV
;
A
#
# COMPACT_ATOMS: atom_id res chain seq x y z
N MET A 1 11.55 -8.39 34.63
CA MET A 1 10.47 -7.73 33.88
C MET A 1 10.83 -7.84 32.42
N THR A 2 10.29 -8.83 31.73
CA THR A 2 10.39 -8.95 30.27
C THR A 2 9.50 -7.87 29.67
N ALA A 3 10.06 -7.00 28.83
CA ALA A 3 9.26 -6.06 28.06
C ALA A 3 8.19 -6.85 27.31
N SER A 4 6.92 -6.45 27.42
CA SER A 4 5.89 -7.01 26.54
C SER A 4 6.36 -6.81 25.10
N PRO A 5 6.26 -7.83 24.23
CA PRO A 5 6.53 -7.63 22.81
C PRO A 5 5.66 -6.46 22.35
N THR A 6 6.28 -5.45 21.77
CA THR A 6 5.58 -4.30 21.23
C THR A 6 4.54 -4.81 20.24
N ASP A 7 3.28 -4.49 20.47
CA ASP A 7 2.17 -4.85 19.60
C ASP A 7 2.50 -4.39 18.16
N PRO A 8 2.83 -5.29 17.23
CA PRO A 8 3.43 -4.91 15.94
C PRO A 8 2.55 -3.95 15.12
N PRO A 9 1.22 -4.11 15.09
CA PRO A 9 0.31 -3.11 14.57
C PRO A 9 0.44 -1.71 15.16
N LEU A 10 0.58 -1.58 16.49
CA LEU A 10 0.74 -0.27 17.13
C LEU A 10 2.10 0.35 16.81
N ALA A 11 3.15 -0.47 16.73
CA ALA A 11 4.47 -0.01 16.31
C ALA A 11 4.48 0.47 14.85
N LEU A 12 3.83 -0.28 13.97
CA LEU A 12 3.62 0.10 12.57
C LEU A 12 2.78 1.39 12.48
N HIS A 13 1.71 1.51 13.27
CA HIS A 13 0.90 2.72 13.32
C HIS A 13 1.75 3.94 13.68
N GLY A 14 2.59 3.84 14.72
CA GLY A 14 3.52 4.89 15.11
C GLY A 14 4.53 5.24 14.01
N LEU A 15 5.09 4.24 13.33
CA LEU A 15 5.98 4.44 12.19
C LEU A 15 5.29 5.23 11.07
N LEU A 16 4.09 4.80 10.66
CA LEU A 16 3.36 5.37 9.53
C LEU A 16 2.87 6.80 9.84
N THR A 17 2.24 7.01 10.99
CA THR A 17 1.75 8.34 11.39
C THR A 17 2.88 9.33 11.62
N GLY A 18 4.03 8.88 12.15
CA GLY A 18 5.24 9.71 12.25
C GLY A 18 5.76 10.18 10.89
N ARG A 19 5.40 9.49 9.80
CA ARG A 19 5.72 9.83 8.40
C ARG A 19 4.58 10.57 7.69
N GLY A 20 3.50 10.90 8.39
CA GLY A 20 2.35 11.63 7.85
C GLY A 20 1.33 10.76 7.12
N TRP A 21 1.37 9.43 7.29
CA TRP A 21 0.31 8.56 6.79
C TRP A 21 -0.96 8.67 7.63
N HIS A 22 -2.10 8.42 6.99
CA HIS A 22 -3.39 8.43 7.64
C HIS A 22 -3.95 7.02 7.76
N LEU A 23 -4.51 6.70 8.93
CA LEU A 23 -5.30 5.50 9.12
C LEU A 23 -6.63 5.64 8.37
N ASP A 24 -7.03 4.61 7.63
CA ASP A 24 -8.32 4.55 6.96
C ASP A 24 -9.44 4.27 7.97
N GLY A 25 -10.49 5.10 7.91
CA GLY A 25 -11.65 5.03 8.80
C GLY A 25 -11.43 5.67 10.17
N GLU A 26 -12.50 5.77 10.96
CA GLU A 26 -12.45 6.27 12.33
C GLU A 26 -12.14 5.11 13.29
N ARG A 27 -10.86 4.89 13.62
CA ARG A 27 -10.43 3.88 14.59
C ARG A 27 -9.43 4.45 15.58
N ASP A 28 -9.58 4.04 16.84
CA ASP A 28 -8.67 4.38 17.93
C ASP A 28 -7.53 3.33 17.98
N PRO A 29 -6.27 3.72 17.79
CA PRO A 29 -5.12 2.83 17.97
C PRO A 29 -4.96 2.29 19.40
N GLY A 30 -5.66 2.88 20.39
CA GLY A 30 -5.75 2.38 21.75
C GLY A 30 -6.79 1.29 21.98
N ASP A 31 -7.58 0.92 20.96
CA ASP A 31 -8.55 -0.17 21.03
C ASP A 31 -7.84 -1.53 21.05
N PRO A 32 -8.13 -2.46 22.00
CA PRO A 32 -7.60 -3.82 22.00
C PRO A 32 -7.91 -4.62 20.73
N ALA A 33 -8.93 -4.21 19.97
CA ALA A 33 -9.25 -4.75 18.66
C ALA A 33 -8.60 -3.92 17.55
N PHE A 34 -7.38 -3.41 17.74
CA PHE A 34 -6.58 -2.76 16.70
C PHE A 34 -5.47 -3.70 16.22
N PRO A 35 -5.35 -4.01 14.92
CA PRO A 35 -6.24 -3.72 13.81
C PRO A 35 -7.20 -4.91 13.65
N GLY A 36 -8.34 -4.88 14.32
CA GLY A 36 -9.32 -5.97 14.40
C GLY A 36 -10.25 -6.06 13.20
N ASP A 37 -9.93 -5.35 12.12
CA ASP A 37 -10.68 -5.39 10.85
C ASP A 37 -9.67 -5.63 9.71
N PRO A 38 -9.87 -6.65 8.86
CA PRO A 38 -9.05 -6.87 7.65
C PRO A 38 -9.16 -5.73 6.62
N ARG A 39 -10.06 -4.76 6.83
CA ARG A 39 -10.14 -3.50 6.07
C ARG A 39 -9.33 -2.36 6.68
N CYS A 40 -8.73 -2.58 7.84
CA CYS A 40 -7.89 -1.58 8.51
C CYS A 40 -6.59 -1.44 7.72
N GLY A 41 -6.33 -0.23 7.25
CA GLY A 41 -5.16 0.10 6.46
C GLY A 41 -4.78 1.55 6.66
N TRP A 42 -3.68 1.95 6.04
CA TRP A 42 -3.20 3.30 5.99
C TRP A 42 -3.03 3.71 4.54
N HIS A 43 -3.26 4.98 4.27
CA HIS A 43 -2.91 5.59 3.00
C HIS A 43 -1.93 6.75 3.21
N TYR A 44 -1.07 6.95 2.21
CA TYR A 44 -0.17 8.07 2.19
C TYR A 44 -0.85 9.28 1.51
N PRO A 45 -1.21 10.33 2.26
CA PRO A 45 -2.04 11.42 1.73
C PRO A 45 -1.33 12.27 0.67
N ALA A 46 0.00 12.30 0.66
CA ALA A 46 0.77 13.05 -0.33
C ALA A 46 0.94 12.30 -1.67
N THR A 47 0.33 11.12 -1.83
CA THR A 47 0.24 10.43 -3.13
C THR A 47 -0.30 11.40 -4.19
N PHE A 48 0.28 11.36 -5.40
CA PHE A 48 -0.06 12.25 -6.52
C PHE A 48 0.12 13.73 -6.20
N GLY A 49 1.16 14.05 -5.42
CA GLY A 49 1.41 15.41 -4.91
C GLY A 49 0.31 15.94 -4.00
N GLY A 50 -0.52 15.06 -3.43
CA GLY A 50 -1.70 15.43 -2.64
C GLY A 50 -2.89 15.92 -3.47
N GLN A 51 -2.89 15.69 -4.79
CA GLN A 51 -4.00 16.06 -5.64
C GLN A 51 -5.24 15.19 -5.32
N PRO A 52 -6.43 15.79 -5.15
CA PRO A 52 -7.65 15.03 -4.96
C PRO A 52 -8.01 14.30 -6.26
N ILE A 53 -8.33 13.02 -6.16
CA ILE A 53 -8.77 12.20 -7.29
C ILE A 53 -10.14 11.62 -6.94
N THR A 54 -11.08 11.71 -7.88
CA THR A 54 -12.35 11.02 -7.75
C THR A 54 -12.13 9.53 -7.96
N GLU A 55 -12.55 8.73 -6.99
CA GLU A 55 -12.54 7.28 -7.10
C GLU A 55 -13.64 6.80 -8.03
N ILE A 56 -13.23 6.12 -9.10
CA ILE A 56 -14.06 5.51 -10.13
C ILE A 56 -13.46 4.13 -10.37
N ASP A 57 -13.97 3.15 -9.62
CA ASP A 57 -13.67 1.71 -9.72
C ASP A 57 -12.27 1.39 -10.29
N PHE A 58 -12.19 0.66 -11.42
CA PHE A 58 -10.95 0.16 -11.99
C PHE A 58 -10.15 1.19 -12.81
N VAL A 59 -10.61 2.44 -12.91
CA VAL A 59 -9.93 3.50 -13.70
C VAL A 59 -9.17 4.48 -12.82
N THR A 60 -9.44 4.50 -11.51
CA THR A 60 -8.66 5.31 -10.58
C THR A 60 -7.32 4.64 -10.28
N PRO A 61 -6.20 5.38 -10.44
CA PRO A 61 -4.90 4.90 -10.00
C PRO A 61 -4.91 4.54 -8.51
N ALA A 62 -4.18 3.49 -8.14
CA ALA A 62 -3.98 3.12 -6.75
C ALA A 62 -3.14 4.19 -6.05
N ARG A 63 -3.59 4.58 -4.85
CA ARG A 63 -2.77 5.36 -3.92
C ARG A 63 -1.75 4.47 -3.21
N LEU A 64 -0.66 5.06 -2.73
CA LEU A 64 0.27 4.34 -1.88
C LEU A 64 -0.44 4.00 -0.56
N GLN A 65 -0.54 2.71 -0.25
CA GLN A 65 -1.28 2.20 0.90
C GLN A 65 -0.57 1.03 1.57
N CYS A 66 -0.89 0.81 2.85
CA CYS A 66 -0.35 -0.21 3.71
C CYS A 66 -1.52 -0.89 4.44
N TYR A 67 -1.58 -2.23 4.52
CA TYR A 67 -2.71 -2.94 5.14
C TYR A 67 -2.33 -4.35 5.55
N PHE A 68 -3.06 -4.91 6.52
CA PHE A 68 -2.92 -6.33 6.88
C PHE A 68 -3.77 -7.21 5.97
N THR A 69 -3.24 -8.37 5.60
CA THR A 69 -3.92 -9.34 4.76
C THR A 69 -3.40 -10.74 5.02
N PHE A 70 -3.89 -11.72 4.26
CA PHE A 70 -3.40 -13.09 4.29
C PHE A 70 -2.75 -13.43 2.95
N ASP A 71 -1.60 -14.09 3.00
CA ASP A 71 -0.96 -14.57 1.78
C ASP A 71 -1.66 -15.84 1.24
N ARG A 72 -1.10 -16.44 0.18
CA ARG A 72 -1.69 -17.64 -0.45
C ARG A 72 -1.68 -18.88 0.44
N GLU A 73 -0.83 -18.91 1.46
CA GLU A 73 -0.71 -19.99 2.42
C GLU A 73 -1.66 -19.78 3.62
N GLY A 74 -2.31 -18.61 3.68
CA GLY A 74 -3.23 -18.23 4.74
C GLY A 74 -2.52 -17.58 5.94
N ASP A 75 -1.23 -17.26 5.80
CA ASP A 75 -0.47 -16.60 6.84
C ASP A 75 -0.75 -15.10 6.83
N GLU A 76 -0.88 -14.51 8.01
CA GLU A 76 -1.04 -13.07 8.15
C GLU A 76 0.23 -12.34 7.71
N VAL A 77 0.07 -11.32 6.87
CA VAL A 77 1.15 -10.52 6.32
C VAL A 77 0.76 -9.05 6.27
N LEU A 78 1.77 -8.19 6.31
CA LEU A 78 1.61 -6.78 5.96
C LEU A 78 1.83 -6.59 4.45
N GLY A 79 0.86 -6.02 3.75
CA GLY A 79 0.97 -5.59 2.36
C GLY A 79 1.26 -4.09 2.26
N ILE A 80 2.19 -3.72 1.38
CA ILE A 80 2.40 -2.35 0.91
C ILE A 80 2.13 -2.34 -0.59
N LEU A 81 1.15 -1.56 -1.01
CA LEU A 81 0.79 -1.35 -2.42
C LEU A 81 1.37 -0.01 -2.88
N PRO A 82 2.33 0.01 -3.82
CA PRO A 82 2.85 1.23 -4.42
C PRO A 82 1.76 2.03 -5.15
N ALA A 83 1.94 3.35 -5.23
CA ALA A 83 1.07 4.20 -6.04
C ALA A 83 1.27 3.92 -7.54
N GLY A 84 0.19 3.81 -8.32
CA GLY A 84 0.28 3.51 -9.76
C GLY A 84 -0.97 2.87 -10.36
N ASN A 85 -0.79 2.01 -11.37
CA ASN A 85 -1.89 1.35 -12.08
C ASN A 85 -2.07 -0.11 -11.63
N LYS A 86 -3.07 -0.36 -10.78
CA LYS A 86 -3.33 -1.70 -10.18
C LYS A 86 -3.67 -2.80 -11.21
N ARG A 87 -4.07 -2.46 -12.43
CA ARG A 87 -4.34 -3.46 -13.48
C ARG A 87 -3.04 -4.16 -13.89
N ARG A 88 -2.86 -5.41 -13.41
CA ARG A 88 -1.76 -6.34 -13.75
C ARG A 88 -0.35 -5.72 -13.59
N ASN A 89 -0.14 -4.97 -12.51
CA ASN A 89 1.16 -4.44 -12.10
C ASN A 89 1.73 -3.37 -13.05
N GLY A 90 0.83 -2.57 -13.67
CA GLY A 90 1.19 -1.42 -14.49
C GLY A 90 2.25 -1.69 -15.56
N CYS A 91 2.98 -0.64 -15.94
CA CYS A 91 4.24 -0.74 -16.64
C CYS A 91 5.38 -0.48 -15.62
N PRO A 92 6.68 -0.66 -15.95
CA PRO A 92 7.76 -0.43 -15.00
C PRO A 92 7.76 0.95 -14.31
N GLU A 93 7.18 1.96 -14.95
CA GLU A 93 7.02 3.32 -14.40
C GLU A 93 5.83 3.45 -13.44
N HIS A 94 4.78 2.67 -13.63
CA HIS A 94 3.55 2.67 -12.83
C HIS A 94 3.32 1.32 -12.14
N ASP A 95 4.41 0.62 -11.84
CA ASP A 95 4.41 -0.69 -11.22
C ASP A 95 3.72 -0.63 -9.86
N THR A 96 2.82 -1.58 -9.65
CA THR A 96 2.06 -1.74 -8.40
C THR A 96 2.27 -3.11 -7.80
N ASP A 97 3.39 -3.78 -8.10
CA ASP A 97 3.75 -5.02 -7.45
C ASP A 97 3.75 -4.81 -5.93
N GLU A 98 2.82 -5.46 -5.24
CA GLU A 98 2.68 -5.37 -3.80
C GLU A 98 3.93 -5.97 -3.12
N ARG A 99 4.36 -5.34 -2.03
CA ARG A 99 5.42 -5.87 -1.16
C ARG A 99 4.78 -6.46 0.08
N PHE A 100 5.07 -7.72 0.34
CA PHE A 100 4.56 -8.43 1.51
C PHE A 100 5.66 -8.66 2.54
N PHE A 101 5.34 -8.36 3.80
CA PHE A 101 6.20 -8.56 4.95
C PHE A 101 5.53 -9.56 5.89
N ARG A 102 6.20 -10.69 6.11
CA ARG A 102 5.76 -11.71 7.06
C ARG A 102 6.22 -11.33 8.46
N TYR A 103 5.45 -11.74 9.45
CA TYR A 103 5.90 -11.73 10.83
C TYR A 103 7.08 -12.70 11.01
N ALA A 104 8.02 -12.31 11.86
CA ALA A 104 9.06 -13.21 12.32
C ALA A 104 8.49 -14.25 13.30
N ALA A 105 9.26 -15.29 13.61
CA ALA A 105 8.83 -16.38 14.50
C ALA A 105 8.46 -15.92 15.92
N ASP A 106 8.95 -14.74 16.33
CA ASP A 106 8.62 -14.11 17.62
C ASP A 106 7.36 -13.21 17.54
N GLY A 107 6.68 -13.18 16.40
CA GLY A 107 5.50 -12.36 16.15
C GLY A 107 5.81 -10.90 15.82
N SER A 108 7.08 -10.51 15.63
CA SER A 108 7.46 -9.14 15.28
C SER A 108 7.41 -8.85 13.78
N LEU A 109 7.24 -7.57 13.42
CA LEU A 109 7.45 -7.08 12.05
C LEU A 109 8.81 -6.39 11.95
N ASP A 110 9.50 -6.60 10.82
CA ASP A 110 10.76 -5.89 10.52
C ASP A 110 10.47 -4.45 10.07
N LEU A 111 10.27 -3.57 11.06
CA LEU A 111 9.97 -2.15 10.84
C LEU A 111 11.10 -1.41 10.13
N GLY A 112 12.36 -1.86 10.28
CA GLY A 112 13.49 -1.26 9.59
C GLY A 112 13.43 -1.51 8.09
N ARG A 113 13.12 -2.75 7.69
CA ARG A 113 12.91 -3.09 6.28
C ARG A 113 11.67 -2.43 5.70
N ILE A 114 10.58 -2.35 6.48
CA ILE A 114 9.38 -1.61 6.07
C ILE A 114 9.72 -0.14 5.82
N ALA A 115 10.42 0.53 6.74
CA ALA A 115 10.81 1.92 6.57
C ALA A 115 11.66 2.16 5.31
N ALA A 116 12.61 1.26 5.01
CA ALA A 116 13.44 1.36 3.82
C ALA A 116 12.63 1.26 2.51
N GLU A 117 11.59 0.43 2.50
CA GLU A 117 10.68 0.32 1.34
C GLU A 117 9.80 1.57 1.20
N LEU A 118 9.35 2.14 2.33
CA LEU A 118 8.63 3.42 2.32
C LEU A 118 9.50 4.58 1.84
N ASP A 119 10.79 4.60 2.20
CA ASP A 119 11.75 5.61 1.72
C ASP A 119 11.90 5.59 0.19
N ALA A 120 11.68 4.43 -0.46
CA ALA A 120 11.66 4.31 -1.91
C ALA A 120 10.31 4.70 -2.52
N PHE A 121 9.19 4.32 -1.90
CA PHE A 121 7.86 4.52 -2.47
C PHE A 121 7.28 5.92 -2.24
N GLU A 122 7.51 6.54 -1.08
CA GLU A 122 6.90 7.83 -0.75
C GLU A 122 7.34 8.98 -1.69
N PRO A 123 8.63 9.16 -2.03
CA PRO A 123 9.02 10.19 -3.00
C PRO A 123 8.38 9.96 -4.36
N ARG A 124 8.41 8.71 -4.84
CA ARG A 124 7.85 8.33 -6.13
C ARG A 124 6.34 8.55 -6.16
N ALA A 125 5.62 8.19 -5.09
CA ALA A 125 4.19 8.43 -4.97
C ALA A 125 3.85 9.93 -4.99
N ARG A 126 4.69 10.80 -4.42
CA ARG A 126 4.51 12.26 -4.47
C ARG A 126 4.72 12.84 -5.87
N GLU A 127 5.63 12.26 -6.64
CA GLU A 127 6.03 12.77 -7.95
C GLU A 127 5.11 12.31 -9.09
N LEU A 128 4.31 11.26 -8.89
CA LEU A 128 3.38 10.78 -9.90
C LEU A 128 2.33 11.84 -10.26
N ASP A 129 2.22 12.15 -11.55
CA ASP A 129 1.09 12.92 -12.10
C ASP A 129 -0.08 11.96 -12.34
N PRO A 130 -1.20 12.08 -11.60
CA PRO A 130 -2.32 11.16 -11.73
C PRO A 130 -2.93 11.19 -13.13
N ARG A 131 -2.87 12.33 -13.83
CA ARG A 131 -3.31 12.41 -15.22
C ARG A 131 -2.43 11.54 -16.11
N ALA A 132 -1.11 11.62 -15.98
CA ALA A 132 -0.19 10.79 -16.74
C ALA A 132 -0.38 9.30 -16.44
N VAL A 133 -0.66 8.93 -15.18
CA VAL A 133 -0.95 7.55 -14.79
C VAL A 133 -2.23 7.05 -15.50
N VAL A 134 -3.30 7.85 -15.51
CA VAL A 134 -4.57 7.54 -16.19
C VAL A 134 -4.38 7.48 -17.71
N GLU A 135 -3.69 8.44 -18.32
CA GLU A 135 -3.42 8.43 -19.76
C GLU A 135 -2.62 7.19 -20.16
N CYS A 136 -1.65 6.78 -19.34
CA CYS A 136 -0.88 5.55 -19.57
C CYS A 136 -1.74 4.29 -19.50
N LEU A 137 -2.73 4.24 -18.59
CA LEU A 137 -3.67 3.12 -18.44
C LEU A 137 -4.47 2.86 -19.72
N PHE A 138 -4.85 3.91 -20.45
CA PHE A 138 -5.70 3.81 -21.63
C PHE A 138 -4.95 3.85 -22.96
N PHE A 139 -3.87 4.63 -23.03
CA PHE A 139 -3.18 4.94 -24.29
C PHE A 139 -1.69 4.55 -24.29
N GLY A 140 -1.15 4.14 -23.14
CA GLY A 140 0.27 3.89 -22.96
C GLY A 140 0.63 2.41 -22.71
N PRO A 141 1.87 2.16 -22.26
CA PRO A 141 2.36 0.81 -21.97
C PRO A 141 1.54 0.04 -20.93
N CYS A 142 0.90 0.72 -19.97
CA CYS A 142 -0.02 0.07 -19.04
C CYS A 142 -1.20 -0.59 -19.77
N ALA A 143 -1.72 0.01 -20.86
CA ALA A 143 -2.76 -0.59 -21.70
C ALA A 143 -2.25 -1.85 -22.44
N ALA A 144 -1.00 -1.83 -22.90
CA ALA A 144 -0.39 -2.95 -23.62
C ALA A 144 -0.11 -4.15 -22.69
N ALA A 145 0.27 -3.91 -21.43
CA ALA A 145 0.40 -4.93 -20.39
C ALA A 145 -0.92 -5.68 -20.13
N VAL A 146 -2.08 -5.08 -20.44
CA VAL A 146 -3.40 -5.73 -20.38
C VAL A 146 -3.59 -6.72 -21.54
N SER A 147 -3.00 -6.46 -22.71
CA SER A 147 -3.27 -7.19 -23.97
C SER A 147 -2.44 -8.45 -24.16
N SER A 148 -1.30 -8.60 -23.48
CA SER A 148 -0.38 -9.74 -23.60
C SER A 148 -0.76 -10.95 -22.75
N ASN A 149 -1.83 -10.88 -21.95
CA ASN A 149 -2.23 -11.92 -20.99
C ASN A 149 -3.63 -12.53 -21.26
N GLY A 150 -4.08 -12.54 -22.51
CA GLY A 150 -5.05 -13.53 -22.99
C GLY A 150 -6.52 -13.28 -22.70
N VAL A 151 -6.99 -12.03 -22.72
CA VAL A 151 -8.43 -11.75 -22.95
C VAL A 151 -8.52 -10.78 -24.11
N ARG A 152 -8.88 -11.31 -25.29
CA ARG A 152 -9.36 -10.50 -26.41
C ARG A 152 -10.78 -10.05 -26.07
N VAL A 153 -11.04 -8.75 -26.20
CA VAL A 153 -12.41 -8.23 -26.39
C VAL A 153 -12.90 -8.67 -27.76
#